data_AF-A0A971L465-F1
#
_entry.id   AF-A0A971L465-F1
#
_cell.length_a   1.000
_cell.length_b   1.000
_cell.length_c   1.000
_cell.angle_alpha   90.00
_cell.angle_beta   90.00
_cell.angle_gamma   90.00
#
_symmetry.space_group_name_H-M   'P 1'
#
loop_
_entity.id
_entity.type
_entity.pdbx_description
1 polymer ?
#
loop_
_entity_poly.entity_id
_entity_poly.type
_entity_poly.pdbx_seq_one_letter_code
_entity_poly.pdbx_strand_id
1 'polypeptide(L)'
;MLNWLKSNFISPAKLRKLGVLGLNERNIACISAHNPRKGFPLVDDKLQTKLLAQDYQIATPALLGVIRHQAEIAKFERHLPQQDGFVIKPAKGSGGKGILVIQYASGDRYLKASGEWISRQTVQRHLSNLISGLYSLCGHPDAALIESLIHSAKEFAGFTFEGVPDIRVIIYHGYPVMAMMRLSTRNSDGKANLHQGALGVGIDLSLGTALQAVQYDRPIFLHPDTGKPLDQLRIKNWQNLLELAAGCYDMTGLGYLGADLVVDR
;
A
#
# COMPACT_ATOMS: atom_id res chain seq x y z
N MET A 1 -37.81 21.66 0.52
CA MET A 1 -36.59 21.24 1.23
C MET A 1 -36.58 19.73 1.56
N LEU A 2 -37.61 19.19 2.23
CA LEU A 2 -37.67 17.76 2.62
C LEU A 2 -37.71 16.77 1.44
N ASN A 3 -38.42 17.12 0.35
CA ASN A 3 -38.50 16.27 -0.85
C ASN A 3 -37.19 16.27 -1.68
N TRP A 4 -36.43 17.37 -1.64
CA TRP A 4 -35.12 17.47 -2.30
C TRP A 4 -34.05 16.63 -1.58
N LEU A 5 -34.11 16.57 -0.25
CA LEU A 5 -33.28 15.67 0.55
C LEU A 5 -33.62 14.20 0.29
N LYS A 6 -34.91 13.85 0.13
CA LYS A 6 -35.34 12.47 -0.19
C LYS A 6 -34.99 12.03 -1.62
N SER A 7 -34.88 12.94 -2.57
CA SER A 7 -34.52 12.61 -3.96
C SER A 7 -33.01 12.46 -4.18
N ASN A 8 -32.19 13.18 -3.42
CA ASN A 8 -30.73 13.21 -3.61
C ASN A 8 -29.94 12.37 -2.60
N PHE A 9 -30.55 11.94 -1.49
CA PHE A 9 -29.87 11.14 -0.47
C PHE A 9 -30.57 9.81 -0.22
N ILE A 10 -29.77 8.75 -0.11
CA ILE A 10 -30.23 7.42 0.28
C ILE A 10 -30.25 7.30 1.81
N SER A 11 -31.32 6.74 2.39
CA SER A 11 -31.39 6.58 3.85
C SER A 11 -30.47 5.44 4.34
N PRO A 12 -29.92 5.53 5.57
CA PRO A 12 -29.09 4.46 6.15
C PRO A 12 -29.81 3.10 6.19
N ALA A 13 -31.12 3.09 6.44
CA ALA A 13 -31.92 1.85 6.42
C ALA A 13 -31.99 1.23 5.02
N LYS A 14 -32.10 2.05 3.96
CA LYS A 14 -32.08 1.56 2.58
C LYS A 14 -30.69 1.04 2.20
N LEU A 15 -29.61 1.75 2.58
CA LEU A 15 -28.24 1.26 2.40
C LEU A 15 -28.01 -0.10 3.09
N ARG A 16 -28.48 -0.26 4.33
CA ARG A 16 -28.41 -1.53 5.06
C ARG A 16 -29.18 -2.65 4.35
N LYS A 17 -30.39 -2.37 3.84
CA LYS A 17 -31.17 -3.34 3.04
C LYS A 17 -30.46 -3.73 1.74
N LEU A 18 -29.66 -2.84 1.17
CA LEU A 18 -28.82 -3.12 0.00
C LEU A 18 -27.52 -3.86 0.35
N GLY A 19 -27.29 -4.19 1.63
CA GLY A 19 -26.08 -4.88 2.08
C GLY A 19 -24.84 -3.98 2.16
N VAL A 20 -24.99 -2.65 2.10
CA VAL A 20 -23.85 -1.74 2.21
C VAL A 20 -23.33 -1.74 3.64
N LEU A 21 -22.07 -2.15 3.80
CA LEU A 21 -21.38 -2.21 5.08
C LEU A 21 -20.77 -0.85 5.43
N GLY A 22 -21.25 -0.23 6.52
CA GLY A 22 -20.68 1.00 7.04
C GLY A 22 -19.36 0.77 7.80
N LEU A 23 -18.55 1.83 7.94
CA LEU A 23 -17.24 1.75 8.62
C LEU A 23 -17.34 1.26 10.07
N ASN A 24 -18.33 1.73 10.83
CA ASN A 24 -18.51 1.32 12.21
C ASN A 24 -18.87 -0.17 12.33
N GLU A 25 -19.80 -0.65 11.51
CA GLU A 25 -20.20 -2.05 11.47
C GLU A 25 -19.00 -2.93 11.08
N ARG A 26 -18.28 -2.57 10.02
CA ARG A 26 -17.04 -3.25 9.62
C ARG A 26 -16.04 -3.32 10.77
N ASN A 27 -15.80 -2.22 11.46
CA ASN A 27 -14.80 -2.17 12.54
C ASN A 27 -15.21 -3.03 13.75
N ILE A 28 -16.49 -3.09 14.09
CA ILE A 28 -16.99 -3.83 15.25
C ILE A 28 -17.20 -5.30 14.89
N ALA A 29 -18.07 -5.57 13.90
CA ALA A 29 -18.54 -6.90 13.56
C ALA A 29 -17.56 -7.70 12.71
N CYS A 30 -16.68 -7.07 11.92
CA CYS A 30 -15.69 -7.78 11.13
C CYS A 30 -14.31 -7.75 11.79
N ILE A 31 -13.75 -6.55 12.01
CA ILE A 31 -12.38 -6.40 12.53
C ILE A 31 -12.30 -6.81 14.00
N SER A 32 -13.02 -6.13 14.90
CA SER A 32 -12.85 -6.35 16.34
C SER A 32 -13.32 -7.73 16.78
N ALA A 33 -14.34 -8.28 16.13
CA ALA A 33 -14.87 -9.60 16.42
C ALA A 33 -13.93 -10.75 15.99
N HIS A 34 -13.15 -10.56 14.91
CA HIS A 34 -12.37 -11.65 14.30
C HIS A 34 -10.86 -11.41 14.28
N ASN A 35 -10.39 -10.25 14.74
CA ASN A 35 -8.97 -9.94 14.86
C ASN A 35 -8.61 -9.81 16.34
N PRO A 36 -8.08 -10.87 16.98
CA PRO A 36 -7.66 -10.77 18.37
C PRO A 36 -6.50 -9.78 18.49
N ARG A 37 -6.56 -8.84 19.45
CA ARG A 37 -5.56 -7.76 19.61
C ARG A 37 -4.12 -8.24 19.73
N LYS A 38 -3.90 -9.46 20.25
CA LYS A 38 -2.57 -10.08 20.31
C LYS A 38 -1.90 -10.26 18.95
N GLY A 39 -2.67 -10.32 17.86
CA GLY A 39 -2.17 -10.47 16.49
C GLY A 39 -1.90 -9.15 15.77
N PHE A 40 -2.29 -8.00 16.33
CA PHE A 40 -2.09 -6.69 15.70
C PHE A 40 -0.60 -6.34 15.48
N PRO A 41 0.33 -6.67 16.39
CA PRO A 41 1.76 -6.45 16.14
C PRO A 41 2.26 -7.06 14.82
N LEU A 42 1.69 -8.20 14.38
CA LEU A 42 2.07 -8.89 13.15
C LEU A 42 1.80 -8.07 11.88
N VAL A 43 0.88 -7.11 11.94
CA VAL A 43 0.47 -6.26 10.81
C VAL A 43 0.80 -4.77 11.02
N ASP A 44 1.01 -4.34 12.27
CA ASP A 44 1.41 -2.96 12.61
C ASP A 44 2.93 -2.75 12.47
N ASP A 45 3.73 -3.81 12.64
CA ASP A 45 5.18 -3.79 12.47
C ASP A 45 5.58 -4.43 11.14
N LYS A 46 5.96 -3.61 10.16
CA LYS A 46 6.34 -4.08 8.82
C LYS A 46 7.49 -5.07 8.84
N LEU A 47 8.39 -5.01 9.82
CA LEU A 47 9.48 -5.97 9.92
C LEU A 47 8.97 -7.34 10.38
N GLN A 48 8.07 -7.36 11.37
CA GLN A 48 7.42 -8.61 11.78
C GLN A 48 6.59 -9.19 10.63
N THR A 49 5.79 -8.38 9.95
CA THR A 49 5.03 -8.81 8.77
C THR A 49 5.94 -9.40 7.71
N LYS A 50 7.12 -8.80 7.50
CA LYS A 50 8.06 -9.25 6.47
C LYS A 50 8.67 -10.60 6.76
N LEU A 51 9.18 -10.78 7.98
CA LEU A 51 9.79 -12.04 8.40
C LEU A 51 8.75 -13.17 8.34
N LEU A 52 7.54 -12.88 8.81
CA LEU A 52 6.43 -13.83 8.74
C LEU A 52 6.04 -14.16 7.30
N ALA A 53 6.00 -13.17 6.41
CA ALA A 53 5.75 -13.40 4.99
C ALA A 53 6.82 -14.31 4.36
N GLN A 54 8.09 -14.18 4.75
CA GLN A 54 9.17 -15.05 4.28
C GLN A 54 8.99 -16.49 4.77
N ASP A 55 8.61 -16.68 6.04
CA ASP A 55 8.36 -18.01 6.61
C ASP A 55 7.20 -18.73 5.90
N TYR A 56 6.16 -17.98 5.50
CA TYR A 56 5.01 -18.48 4.75
C TYR A 56 5.21 -18.46 3.23
N GLN A 57 6.42 -18.15 2.75
CA GLN A 57 6.77 -18.10 1.32
C GLN A 57 5.88 -17.13 0.49
N ILE A 58 5.37 -16.09 1.14
CA ILE A 58 4.61 -15.01 0.50
C ILE A 58 5.59 -14.07 -0.18
N ALA A 59 5.37 -13.85 -1.48
CA ALA A 59 6.20 -12.97 -2.29
C ALA A 59 6.19 -11.54 -1.73
N THR A 60 7.38 -11.05 -1.37
CA THR A 60 7.59 -9.68 -0.89
C THR A 60 8.94 -9.15 -1.40
N PRO A 61 9.13 -7.82 -1.46
CA PRO A 61 10.42 -7.24 -1.89
C PRO A 61 11.60 -7.78 -1.08
N ALA A 62 12.80 -7.88 -1.65
CA ALA A 62 13.93 -8.40 -0.87
C ALA A 62 14.26 -7.44 0.28
N LEU A 63 14.34 -7.98 1.50
CA LEU A 63 14.85 -7.24 2.66
C LEU A 63 16.38 -7.24 2.59
N LEU A 64 16.96 -6.08 2.34
CA LEU A 64 18.41 -5.93 2.15
C LEU A 64 19.13 -5.64 3.47
N GLY A 65 18.43 -4.99 4.41
CA GLY A 65 18.97 -4.69 5.73
C GLY A 65 17.95 -4.12 6.68
N VAL A 66 18.31 -4.16 7.96
CA VAL A 66 17.55 -3.56 9.06
C VAL A 66 18.53 -2.77 9.91
N ILE A 67 18.20 -1.53 10.23
CA ILE A 67 18.99 -0.67 11.11
C ILE A 67 18.18 -0.38 12.36
N ARG A 68 18.68 -0.80 13.51
CA ARG A 68 18.00 -0.64 14.81
C ARG A 68 18.67 0.40 15.70
N HIS A 69 19.97 0.57 15.56
CA HIS A 69 20.77 1.43 16.44
C HIS A 69 21.53 2.50 15.66
N GLN A 70 21.75 3.65 16.32
CA GLN A 70 22.47 4.78 15.75
C GLN A 70 23.88 4.40 15.24
N ALA A 71 24.55 3.49 15.93
CA ALA A 71 25.90 3.04 15.56
C ALA A 71 25.96 2.30 14.21
N GLU A 72 24.85 1.68 13.79
CA GLU A 72 24.76 0.95 12.53
C GLU A 72 24.65 1.90 11.32
N ILE A 73 24.14 3.12 11.53
CA ILE A 73 23.95 4.13 10.46
C ILE A 73 25.26 4.49 9.77
N ALA A 74 26.39 4.45 10.48
CA ALA A 74 27.70 4.76 9.89
C ALA A 74 28.12 3.76 8.79
N LYS A 75 27.48 2.60 8.72
CA LYS A 75 27.80 1.47 7.85
C LYS A 75 26.58 1.01 7.03
N PHE A 76 25.56 1.85 6.89
CA PHE A 76 24.31 1.48 6.22
C PHE A 76 24.51 1.03 4.76
N GLU A 77 25.57 1.52 4.12
CA GLU A 77 25.93 1.21 2.74
C GLU A 77 26.20 -0.28 2.51
N ARG A 78 26.55 -1.02 3.57
CA ARG A 78 26.77 -2.49 3.51
C ARG A 78 25.50 -3.27 3.16
N HIS A 79 24.34 -2.67 3.36
CA HIS A 79 23.04 -3.26 3.04
C HIS A 79 22.53 -2.83 1.67
N LEU A 80 23.24 -1.96 0.95
CA LEU A 80 22.75 -1.44 -0.32
C LEU A 80 23.10 -2.38 -1.47
N PRO A 81 22.21 -2.51 -2.47
CA PRO A 81 22.50 -3.27 -3.67
C PRO A 81 23.53 -2.52 -4.52
N GLN A 82 24.38 -3.24 -5.25
CA GLN A 82 25.48 -2.63 -6.02
C GLN A 82 25.00 -1.84 -7.26
N GLN A 83 23.90 -2.26 -7.90
CA GLN A 83 23.48 -1.71 -9.20
C GLN A 83 21.99 -1.33 -9.27
N ASP A 84 21.25 -1.48 -8.16
CA ASP A 84 19.80 -1.26 -8.14
C ASP A 84 19.38 -0.13 -7.19
N GLY A 85 18.17 0.36 -7.39
CA GLY A 85 17.51 1.26 -6.45
C GLY A 85 17.09 0.55 -5.17
N PHE A 86 16.83 1.31 -4.11
CA PHE A 86 16.37 0.79 -2.83
C PHE A 86 15.40 1.75 -2.14
N VAL A 87 14.64 1.24 -1.19
CA VAL A 87 13.70 2.01 -0.37
C VAL A 87 14.08 1.88 1.09
N ILE A 88 14.12 3.01 1.80
CA ILE A 88 14.23 3.07 3.25
C ILE A 88 12.86 3.43 3.82
N LYS A 89 12.34 2.65 4.75
CA LYS A 89 11.04 2.91 5.38
C LYS A 89 11.02 2.56 6.88
N PRO A 90 10.23 3.27 7.70
CA PRO A 90 10.01 2.93 9.11
C PRO A 90 9.19 1.65 9.27
N ALA A 91 9.54 0.82 10.27
CA ALA A 91 8.79 -0.39 10.59
C ALA A 91 7.36 -0.07 11.02
N LYS A 92 7.18 0.95 11.88
CA LYS A 92 5.89 1.33 12.47
C LYS A 92 5.33 2.66 11.96
N GLY A 93 5.88 3.20 10.86
CA GLY A 93 5.42 4.48 10.32
C GLY A 93 4.02 4.43 9.71
N SER A 94 3.32 5.58 9.74
CA SER A 94 1.97 5.76 9.23
C SER A 94 1.89 6.80 8.10
N GLY A 95 0.88 6.64 7.23
CA GLY A 95 0.54 7.65 6.20
C GLY A 95 1.62 7.90 5.14
N GLY A 96 2.56 6.97 4.94
CA GLY A 96 3.65 7.11 3.97
C GLY A 96 4.78 8.06 4.41
N LYS A 97 4.76 8.55 5.65
CA LYS A 97 5.83 9.41 6.18
C LYS A 97 7.10 8.60 6.45
N GLY A 98 8.25 9.22 6.24
CA GLY A 98 9.56 8.61 6.49
C GLY A 98 10.05 7.64 5.41
N ILE A 99 9.27 7.44 4.33
CA ILE A 99 9.70 6.63 3.18
C ILE A 99 10.65 7.45 2.32
N LEU A 100 11.85 6.92 2.09
CA LEU A 100 12.85 7.48 1.18
C LEU A 100 13.11 6.49 0.06
N VAL A 101 12.76 6.87 -1.16
CA VAL A 101 12.93 6.06 -2.38
C VAL A 101 14.15 6.55 -3.14
N ILE A 102 15.15 5.68 -3.31
CA ILE A 102 16.37 5.93 -4.07
C ILE A 102 16.35 5.09 -5.34
N GLN A 103 16.43 5.74 -6.50
CA GLN A 103 16.46 5.07 -7.79
C GLN A 103 17.85 4.61 -8.18
N TYR A 104 18.87 5.38 -7.79
CA TYR A 104 20.25 5.12 -8.18
C TYR A 104 21.22 5.66 -7.12
N ALA A 105 22.30 4.92 -6.89
CA ALA A 105 23.38 5.32 -5.98
C ALA A 105 24.69 5.42 -6.76
N SER A 106 25.45 6.49 -6.54
CA SER A 106 26.74 6.71 -7.19
C SER A 106 27.72 7.34 -6.20
N GLY A 107 28.62 6.53 -5.66
CA GLY A 107 29.52 6.95 -4.58
C GLY A 107 28.73 7.44 -3.37
N ASP A 108 29.05 8.63 -2.87
CA ASP A 108 28.39 9.24 -1.70
C ASP A 108 27.12 10.05 -2.04
N ARG A 109 26.55 9.85 -3.24
CA ARG A 109 25.33 10.53 -3.69
C ARG A 109 24.25 9.54 -4.08
N TYR A 110 23.01 9.91 -3.77
CA TYR A 110 21.83 9.08 -3.97
C TYR A 110 20.78 9.89 -4.73
N LEU A 111 20.27 9.34 -5.83
CA LEU A 111 19.23 9.96 -6.65
C LEU A 111 17.86 9.53 -6.13
N LYS A 112 17.07 10.50 -5.68
CA LYS A 112 15.67 10.27 -5.28
C LYS A 112 14.78 10.04 -6.48
N ALA A 113 13.62 9.42 -6.24
CA ALA A 113 12.57 9.31 -7.26
C ALA A 113 12.08 10.66 -7.82
N SER A 114 12.26 11.75 -7.08
CA SER A 114 11.96 13.12 -7.54
C SER A 114 13.00 13.71 -8.50
N GLY A 115 14.07 12.99 -8.83
CA GLY A 115 15.19 13.51 -9.63
C GLY A 115 16.23 14.31 -8.84
N GLU A 116 16.03 14.50 -7.54
CA GLU A 116 16.95 15.24 -6.67
C GLU A 116 18.10 14.34 -6.19
N TRP A 117 19.33 14.83 -6.28
CA TRP A 117 20.51 14.18 -5.69
C TRP A 117 20.70 14.60 -4.24
N ILE A 118 20.81 13.62 -3.34
CA ILE A 118 21.10 13.83 -1.92
C ILE A 118 22.45 13.23 -1.53
N SER A 119 23.10 13.83 -0.53
CA SER A 119 24.37 13.35 0.00
C SER A 119 24.17 12.21 1.00
N ARG A 120 25.25 11.44 1.22
CA ARG A 120 25.38 10.47 2.30
C ARG A 120 24.92 11.02 3.67
N GLN A 121 25.35 12.22 4.03
CA GLN A 121 24.98 12.86 5.32
C GLN A 121 23.47 13.08 5.43
N THR A 122 22.79 13.44 4.33
CA THR A 122 21.34 13.60 4.31
C THR A 122 20.63 12.25 4.56
N VAL A 123 21.11 11.16 3.97
CA VAL A 123 20.57 9.81 4.22
C VAL A 123 20.80 9.39 5.67
N GLN A 124 22.01 9.60 6.22
CA GLN A 124 22.31 9.29 7.61
C GLN A 124 21.43 10.06 8.59
N ARG A 125 21.20 11.35 8.33
CA ARG A 125 20.27 12.17 9.11
C ARG A 125 18.82 11.66 9.01
N HIS A 126 18.38 11.25 7.81
CA HIS A 126 17.07 10.65 7.61
C HIS A 126 16.90 9.36 8.42
N LEU A 127 17.89 8.46 8.38
CA LEU A 127 17.92 7.24 9.19
C LEU A 127 17.90 7.54 10.69
N SER A 128 18.66 8.55 11.13
CA SER A 128 18.68 8.97 12.53
C SER A 128 17.31 9.47 13.00
N ASN A 129 16.63 10.28 12.19
CA ASN A 129 15.28 10.76 12.47
C ASN A 129 14.25 9.64 12.48
N LEU A 130 14.42 8.64 11.60
CA LEU A 130 13.55 7.49 11.53
C LEU A 130 13.66 6.65 12.82
N ILE A 131 14.88 6.29 13.21
CA ILE A 131 15.14 5.46 14.39
C ILE A 131 14.74 6.17 15.68
N SER A 132 14.89 7.50 15.75
CA SER A 132 14.42 8.29 16.89
C SER A 132 12.89 8.35 17.00
N GLY A 133 12.16 7.82 16.03
CA GLY A 133 10.71 7.73 16.06
C GLY A 133 9.99 8.91 15.42
N LEU A 134 10.67 9.84 14.73
CA LEU A 134 10.05 11.03 14.15
C LEU A 134 8.86 10.72 13.23
N TYR A 135 8.89 9.56 12.57
CA TYR A 135 7.84 9.10 11.65
C TYR A 135 6.92 8.02 12.22
N SER A 136 7.15 7.60 13.47
CA SER A 136 6.31 6.64 14.20
C SER A 136 5.11 7.33 14.83
N LEU A 137 3.97 6.62 14.91
CA LEU A 137 2.68 7.18 15.38
C LEU A 137 2.73 7.83 16.77
N CYS A 138 3.64 7.37 17.64
CA CYS A 138 3.78 7.86 19.02
C CYS A 138 5.18 8.38 19.34
N GLY A 139 6.02 8.63 18.33
CA GLY A 139 7.40 9.09 18.57
C GLY A 139 8.30 8.05 19.22
N HIS A 140 7.88 6.77 19.28
CA HIS A 140 8.69 5.72 19.88
C HIS A 140 9.86 5.34 18.96
N PRO A 141 11.00 4.92 19.54
CA PRO A 141 12.10 4.36 18.78
C PRO A 141 11.61 3.28 17.81
N ASP A 142 12.09 3.36 16.58
CA ASP A 142 11.67 2.49 15.47
C ASP A 142 12.88 1.86 14.78
N ALA A 143 12.63 0.90 13.88
CA ALA A 143 13.65 0.33 13.02
C ALA A 143 13.50 0.84 11.58
N ALA A 144 14.62 1.08 10.90
CA ALA A 144 14.62 1.36 9.48
C ALA A 144 14.78 0.06 8.69
N LEU A 145 13.85 -0.21 7.79
CA LEU A 145 13.96 -1.30 6.82
C LEU A 145 14.53 -0.76 5.52
N ILE A 146 15.50 -1.48 4.96
CA ILE A 146 16.05 -1.25 3.63
C ILE A 146 15.56 -2.39 2.74
N GLU A 147 14.81 -2.07 1.70
CA GLU A 147 14.23 -3.04 0.77
C GLU A 147 14.62 -2.74 -0.68
N SER A 148 14.56 -3.77 -1.53
CA SER A 148 14.67 -3.60 -2.98
C SER A 148 13.53 -2.75 -3.53
N LEU A 149 13.82 -1.99 -4.58
CA LEU A 149 12.81 -1.22 -5.29
C LEU A 149 11.89 -2.16 -6.09
N ILE A 150 10.57 -1.94 -6.03
CA ILE A 150 9.61 -2.66 -6.89
C ILE A 150 9.46 -1.89 -8.20
N HIS A 151 9.45 -2.61 -9.33
CA HIS A 151 9.25 -2.02 -10.64
C HIS A 151 7.90 -2.41 -11.20
N SER A 152 6.91 -1.51 -11.15
CA SER A 152 5.58 -1.78 -11.67
C SER A 152 5.60 -2.41 -13.07
N ALA A 153 4.77 -3.43 -13.26
CA ALA A 153 4.59 -4.07 -14.55
C ALA A 153 4.15 -3.05 -15.62
N LYS A 154 4.72 -3.14 -16.82
CA LYS A 154 4.51 -2.18 -17.93
C LYS A 154 3.04 -2.07 -18.36
N GLU A 155 2.25 -3.11 -18.11
CA GLU A 155 0.82 -3.15 -18.43
C GLU A 155 0.02 -2.06 -17.72
N PHE A 156 0.46 -1.60 -16.54
CA PHE A 156 -0.21 -0.55 -15.79
C PHE A 156 0.32 0.87 -16.07
N ALA A 157 1.39 1.02 -16.85
CA ALA A 157 2.07 2.31 -17.06
C ALA A 157 1.16 3.40 -17.66
N GLY A 158 0.12 3.02 -18.41
CA GLY A 158 -0.84 3.98 -18.95
C GLY A 158 -2.05 4.27 -18.05
N PHE A 159 -2.19 3.57 -16.94
CA PHE A 159 -3.32 3.69 -16.02
C PHE A 159 -2.98 4.46 -14.74
N THR A 160 -1.72 4.89 -14.56
CA THR A 160 -1.27 5.56 -13.34
C THR A 160 -0.44 6.78 -13.73
N PHE A 161 -0.64 7.91 -13.06
CA PHE A 161 0.18 9.10 -13.21
C PHE A 161 1.26 9.12 -12.14
N GLU A 162 2.48 8.71 -12.49
CA GLU A 162 3.66 8.64 -11.60
C GLU A 162 3.43 7.75 -10.36
N GLY A 163 4.38 6.86 -10.06
CA GLY A 163 4.26 5.95 -8.92
C GLY A 163 3.74 4.55 -9.26
N VAL A 164 3.44 3.79 -8.20
CA VAL A 164 3.15 2.36 -8.25
C VAL A 164 1.66 2.14 -8.01
N PRO A 165 0.92 1.56 -8.98
CA PRO A 165 -0.47 1.20 -8.77
C PRO A 165 -0.51 0.04 -7.78
N ASP A 166 -1.47 0.09 -6.87
CA ASP A 166 -1.63 -0.97 -5.88
C ASP A 166 -3.01 -1.61 -6.02
N ILE A 167 -3.07 -2.89 -5.69
CA ILE A 167 -4.30 -3.67 -5.66
C ILE A 167 -4.59 -3.98 -4.21
N ARG A 168 -5.70 -3.46 -3.70
CA ARG A 168 -6.19 -3.82 -2.38
C ARG A 168 -7.21 -4.94 -2.49
N VAL A 169 -6.90 -6.07 -1.86
CA VAL A 169 -7.83 -7.19 -1.69
C VAL A 169 -8.25 -7.25 -0.22
N ILE A 170 -9.56 -7.20 0.02
CA ILE A 170 -10.14 -7.43 1.34
C ILE A 170 -10.39 -8.92 1.51
N ILE A 171 -9.89 -9.49 2.60
CA ILE A 171 -10.02 -10.90 2.95
C ILE A 171 -10.87 -11.01 4.20
N TYR A 172 -11.80 -11.96 4.20
CA TYR A 172 -12.63 -12.31 5.35
C TYR A 172 -12.58 -13.82 5.58
N HIS A 173 -12.06 -14.25 6.73
CA HIS A 173 -11.83 -15.65 7.10
C HIS A 173 -11.12 -16.47 6.00
N GLY A 174 -10.06 -15.90 5.41
CA GLY A 174 -9.28 -16.54 4.35
C GLY A 174 -9.85 -16.38 2.94
N TYR A 175 -11.07 -15.84 2.78
CA TYR A 175 -11.68 -15.66 1.47
C TYR A 175 -11.56 -14.21 0.97
N PRO A 176 -11.04 -13.96 -0.24
CA PRO A 176 -11.14 -12.66 -0.87
C PRO A 176 -12.62 -12.29 -1.11
N VAL A 177 -13.06 -11.17 -0.55
CA VAL A 177 -14.47 -10.71 -0.63
C VAL A 177 -14.64 -9.43 -1.45
N MET A 178 -13.57 -8.67 -1.65
CA MET A 178 -13.59 -7.45 -2.46
C MET A 178 -12.19 -7.13 -2.94
N ALA A 179 -12.08 -6.61 -4.16
CA ALA A 179 -10.82 -6.09 -4.68
C ALA A 179 -11.03 -4.72 -5.33
N MET A 180 -10.05 -3.85 -5.16
CA MET A 180 -9.96 -2.59 -5.89
C MET A 180 -8.52 -2.31 -6.29
N MET A 181 -8.34 -1.66 -7.42
CA MET A 181 -7.05 -1.09 -7.80
C MET A 181 -7.06 0.40 -7.53
N ARG A 182 -6.00 0.92 -6.91
CA ARG A 182 -5.81 2.35 -6.64
C ARG A 182 -4.79 2.91 -7.63
N LEU A 183 -5.20 3.93 -8.36
CA LEU A 183 -4.43 4.57 -9.42
C LEU A 183 -4.04 5.99 -9.01
N SER A 184 -2.75 6.32 -9.12
CA SER A 184 -2.27 7.66 -8.83
C SER A 184 -2.69 8.63 -9.93
N THR A 185 -3.00 9.85 -9.51
CA THR A 185 -3.32 11.00 -10.36
C THR A 185 -2.39 12.16 -10.02
N ARG A 186 -2.33 13.17 -10.88
CA ARG A 186 -1.62 14.43 -10.58
C ARG A 186 -2.15 15.09 -9.31
N ASN A 187 -3.47 15.06 -9.11
CA ASN A 187 -4.11 15.61 -7.91
C ASN A 187 -3.64 14.92 -6.63
N SER A 188 -3.29 13.64 -6.73
CA SER A 188 -2.76 12.85 -5.61
C SER A 188 -1.24 12.95 -5.42
N ASP A 189 -0.55 13.82 -6.18
CA ASP A 189 0.91 13.96 -6.09
C ASP A 189 1.63 12.63 -6.37
N GLY A 190 1.11 11.84 -7.32
CA GLY A 190 1.66 10.52 -7.67
C GLY A 190 1.41 9.41 -6.64
N LYS A 191 0.48 9.60 -5.69
CA LYS A 191 0.22 8.63 -4.59
C LYS A 191 -1.10 7.89 -4.81
N ALA A 192 -1.12 6.59 -4.55
CA ALA A 192 -2.33 5.76 -4.63
C ALA A 192 -3.24 5.90 -3.37
N ASN A 193 -3.53 7.13 -2.96
CA ASN A 193 -4.40 7.46 -1.83
C ASN A 193 -5.70 8.15 -2.28
N LEU A 194 -6.83 7.45 -2.16
CA LEU A 194 -8.14 7.93 -2.63
C LEU A 194 -8.56 9.27 -1.99
N HIS A 195 -8.23 9.47 -0.71
CA HIS A 195 -8.53 10.73 0.00
C HIS A 195 -7.69 11.91 -0.51
N GLN A 196 -6.55 11.63 -1.14
CA GLN A 196 -5.70 12.64 -1.78
C GLN A 196 -6.05 12.87 -3.25
N GLY A 197 -7.11 12.23 -3.76
CA GLY A 197 -7.55 12.38 -5.15
C GLY A 197 -7.07 11.30 -6.10
N ALA A 198 -6.53 10.19 -5.57
CA ALA A 198 -6.30 9.00 -6.36
C ALA A 198 -7.63 8.36 -6.79
N LEU A 199 -7.56 7.53 -7.82
CA LEU A 199 -8.71 6.91 -8.45
C LEU A 199 -8.87 5.47 -7.91
N GLY A 200 -10.10 5.06 -7.60
CA GLY A 200 -10.40 3.70 -7.15
C GLY A 200 -11.17 2.95 -8.21
N VAL A 201 -10.65 1.83 -8.68
CA VAL A 201 -11.29 0.96 -9.67
C VAL A 201 -11.68 -0.34 -9.00
N GLY A 202 -12.99 -0.65 -8.92
CA GLY A 202 -13.45 -1.94 -8.44
C GLY A 202 -13.06 -3.05 -9.43
N ILE A 203 -12.61 -4.19 -8.89
CA ILE A 203 -12.15 -5.34 -9.68
C ILE A 203 -13.08 -6.52 -9.47
N ASP A 204 -13.48 -7.16 -10.57
CA ASP A 204 -14.22 -8.41 -10.54
C ASP A 204 -13.34 -9.53 -9.99
N LEU A 205 -13.76 -10.17 -8.91
CA LEU A 205 -12.98 -11.22 -8.25
C LEU A 205 -12.82 -12.47 -9.13
N SER A 206 -13.75 -12.75 -10.03
CA SER A 206 -13.71 -13.94 -10.88
C SER A 206 -12.80 -13.73 -12.09
N LEU A 207 -12.84 -12.52 -12.67
CA LEU A 207 -12.22 -12.25 -13.98
C LEU A 207 -10.94 -11.38 -13.90
N GLY A 208 -10.73 -10.65 -12.81
CA GLY A 208 -9.62 -9.69 -12.69
C GLY A 208 -9.77 -8.46 -13.61
N THR A 209 -11.01 -8.13 -13.99
CA THR A 209 -11.34 -7.00 -14.88
C THR A 209 -11.95 -5.84 -14.10
N ALA A 210 -11.82 -4.62 -14.62
CA ALA A 210 -12.49 -3.46 -14.05
C ALA A 210 -14.03 -3.59 -14.09
N LEU A 211 -14.67 -3.07 -13.04
CA LEU A 211 -16.12 -2.96 -12.92
C LEU A 211 -16.57 -1.51 -13.05
N GLN A 212 -16.28 -0.70 -12.04
CA GLN A 212 -16.62 0.71 -11.95
C GLN A 212 -15.47 1.45 -11.31
N ALA A 213 -15.25 2.68 -11.73
CA ALA A 213 -14.20 3.52 -11.20
C ALA A 213 -14.76 4.81 -10.61
N VAL A 214 -14.14 5.25 -9.51
CA VAL A 214 -14.58 6.42 -8.75
C VAL A 214 -13.41 7.34 -8.41
N GLN A 215 -13.66 8.63 -8.43
CA GLN A 215 -12.78 9.67 -7.92
C GLN A 215 -13.63 10.70 -7.18
N TYR A 216 -13.24 11.10 -5.97
CA TYR A 216 -14.03 12.02 -5.14
C TYR A 216 -15.51 11.60 -4.98
N ASP A 217 -15.73 10.30 -4.76
CA ASP A 217 -17.05 9.69 -4.63
C ASP A 217 -17.96 9.84 -5.87
N ARG A 218 -17.38 10.15 -7.04
CA ARG A 218 -18.09 10.28 -8.32
C ARG A 218 -17.60 9.25 -9.32
N PRO A 219 -18.50 8.63 -10.10
CA PRO A 219 -18.11 7.76 -11.20
C PRO A 219 -17.25 8.48 -12.23
N ILE A 220 -16.25 7.77 -12.74
CA ILE A 220 -15.37 8.25 -13.81
C ILE A 220 -15.03 7.09 -14.75
N PHE A 221 -14.90 7.37 -16.05
CA PHE A 221 -14.68 6.34 -17.08
C PHE A 221 -13.28 6.41 -17.69
N LEU A 222 -12.66 7.58 -17.68
CA LEU A 222 -11.33 7.83 -18.22
C LEU A 222 -10.40 8.27 -17.10
N HIS A 223 -9.14 7.84 -17.14
CA HIS A 223 -8.13 8.38 -16.25
C HIS A 223 -7.95 9.89 -16.54
N PRO A 224 -8.01 10.78 -15.53
CA PRO A 224 -8.00 12.22 -15.74
C PRO A 224 -6.70 12.73 -16.39
N ASP A 225 -5.56 12.14 -16.03
CA ASP A 225 -4.26 12.56 -16.57
C ASP A 225 -3.84 11.83 -17.87
N THR A 226 -4.06 10.52 -17.98
CA THR A 226 -3.60 9.73 -19.14
C THR A 226 -4.65 9.57 -20.23
N GLY A 227 -5.91 9.90 -19.93
CA GLY A 227 -7.05 9.72 -20.84
C GLY A 227 -7.42 8.26 -21.12
N LYS A 228 -6.78 7.28 -20.48
CA LYS A 228 -7.07 5.86 -20.73
C LYS A 228 -8.46 5.45 -20.24
N PRO A 229 -9.22 4.66 -21.04
CA PRO A 229 -10.46 4.05 -20.59
C PRO A 229 -10.24 3.01 -19.50
N LEU A 230 -10.83 3.25 -18.32
CA LEU A 230 -10.61 2.44 -17.11
C LEU A 230 -11.27 1.07 -17.17
N ASP A 231 -12.28 0.90 -18.02
CA ASP A 231 -12.94 -0.37 -18.32
C ASP A 231 -12.04 -1.38 -19.05
N GLN A 232 -11.00 -0.89 -19.75
CA GLN A 232 -9.99 -1.73 -20.40
C GLN A 232 -8.95 -2.30 -19.44
N LEU A 233 -9.00 -1.91 -18.16
CA LEU A 233 -8.09 -2.43 -17.16
C LEU A 233 -8.36 -3.92 -16.92
N ARG A 234 -7.30 -4.72 -17.11
CA ARG A 234 -7.30 -6.14 -16.80
C ARG A 234 -5.99 -6.53 -16.13
N ILE A 235 -6.11 -7.26 -15.02
CA ILE A 235 -4.96 -7.75 -14.26
C ILE A 235 -4.67 -9.18 -14.73
N LYS A 236 -3.44 -9.43 -15.19
CA LYS A 236 -3.01 -10.79 -15.55
C LYS A 236 -2.67 -11.59 -14.29
N ASN A 237 -2.69 -12.92 -14.41
CA ASN A 237 -2.41 -13.84 -13.30
C ASN A 237 -3.24 -13.56 -12.04
N TRP A 238 -4.48 -13.12 -12.23
CA TRP A 238 -5.38 -12.67 -11.16
C TRP A 238 -5.59 -13.75 -10.08
N GLN A 239 -5.73 -15.01 -10.49
CA GLN A 239 -5.89 -16.14 -9.57
C GLN A 239 -4.72 -16.24 -8.58
N ASN A 240 -3.47 -16.12 -9.05
CA ASN A 240 -2.29 -16.17 -8.18
C ASN A 240 -2.28 -14.99 -7.18
N LEU A 241 -2.76 -13.81 -7.57
CA LEU A 241 -2.86 -12.66 -6.67
C LEU A 241 -3.93 -12.89 -5.58
N LEU A 242 -5.04 -13.52 -5.94
CA LEU A 242 -6.07 -13.90 -4.96
C LEU A 242 -5.58 -14.97 -3.98
N GLU A 243 -4.84 -15.97 -4.46
CA GLU A 243 -4.23 -17.00 -3.62
C GLU A 243 -3.17 -16.40 -2.69
N LEU A 244 -2.33 -15.49 -3.20
CA LEU A 244 -1.36 -14.75 -2.39
C LEU A 244 -2.04 -13.91 -1.31
N ALA A 245 -3.13 -13.21 -1.67
CA ALA A 245 -3.93 -12.46 -0.70
C ALA A 245 -4.57 -13.37 0.35
N ALA A 246 -5.16 -14.49 -0.07
CA ALA A 246 -5.75 -15.48 0.84
C ALA A 246 -4.70 -16.05 1.82
N GLY A 247 -3.48 -16.32 1.35
CA GLY A 247 -2.37 -16.80 2.19
C GLY A 247 -1.98 -15.84 3.32
N CYS A 248 -2.28 -14.54 3.21
CA CYS A 248 -2.09 -13.58 4.31
C CYS A 248 -2.96 -13.91 5.54
N TYR A 249 -4.10 -14.60 5.35
CA TYR A 249 -4.91 -15.09 6.46
C TYR A 249 -4.16 -16.18 7.23
N ASP A 250 -3.63 -17.19 6.54
CA ASP A 250 -2.87 -18.27 7.18
C ASP A 250 -1.61 -17.73 7.88
N MET A 251 -0.98 -16.73 7.26
CA MET A 251 0.17 -16.02 7.81
C MET A 251 -0.14 -15.35 9.16
N THR A 252 -1.28 -14.65 9.28
CA THR A 252 -1.56 -13.76 10.43
C THR A 252 -2.58 -14.30 11.43
N GLY A 253 -3.44 -15.23 11.00
CA GLY A 253 -4.60 -15.72 11.76
C GLY A 253 -5.68 -14.66 12.02
N LEU A 254 -5.65 -13.51 11.33
CA LEU A 254 -6.62 -12.41 11.52
C LEU A 254 -7.80 -12.58 10.56
N GLY A 255 -9.03 -12.68 11.08
CA GLY A 255 -10.23 -12.96 10.29
C GLY A 255 -10.69 -11.85 9.35
N TYR A 256 -10.19 -10.61 9.47
CA TYR A 256 -10.44 -9.54 8.52
C TYR A 256 -9.15 -8.79 8.19
N LEU A 257 -8.77 -8.77 6.91
CA LEU A 257 -7.49 -8.19 6.46
C LEU A 257 -7.68 -7.40 5.17
N GLY A 258 -6.83 -6.40 4.96
CA GLY A 258 -6.61 -5.78 3.66
C GLY A 258 -5.19 -6.07 3.20
N ALA A 259 -5.03 -6.84 2.13
CA ALA A 259 -3.74 -7.11 1.51
C ALA A 259 -3.51 -6.10 0.37
N ASP A 260 -2.39 -5.38 0.44
CA ASP A 260 -1.94 -4.46 -0.60
C ASP A 260 -0.89 -5.17 -1.48
N LEU A 261 -1.27 -5.47 -2.71
CA LEU A 261 -0.45 -6.17 -3.68
C LEU A 261 0.05 -5.21 -4.76
N VAL A 262 1.26 -5.45 -5.24
CA VAL A 262 1.85 -4.77 -6.39
C VAL A 262 2.31 -5.83 -7.38
N VAL A 263 2.02 -5.62 -8.65
CA VAL A 263 2.50 -6.49 -9.73
C VAL A 263 3.84 -5.95 -10.22
N ASP A 264 4.90 -6.71 -9.94
CA ASP A 264 6.26 -6.46 -10.42
C ASP A 264 6.45 -7.05 -11.84
N ARG A 265 7.56 -6.72 -12.49
CA ARG A 265 7.90 -7.15 -13.87
C ARG A 265 8.17 -8.63 -14.04
#